data_AF-K5UN01-F1
#
_entry.id   AF-K5UN01-F1
#
_cell.length_a   1.000
_cell.length_b   1.000
_cell.length_c   1.000
_cell.angle_alpha   90.00
_cell.angle_beta   90.00
_cell.angle_gamma   90.00
#
_symmetry.space_group_name_H-M   'P 1'
#
loop_
_entity.id
_entity.type
_entity.pdbx_description
1 polymer ?
#
loop_
_entity_poly.entity_id
_entity_poly.type
_entity_poly.pdbx_seq_one_letter_code
_entity_poly.pdbx_strand_id
1 'polypeptide(L)'
;MYFAFSAKHLAVLVKSLHALNRATQRKAVSTYIQILSLMPDPKVNAYFRRLLCSPGAAGLPTLVASHIVQGIDWMRPSGPGHLCTLLIHLLFWCDTRMGDDERASIDKTTREQLAAMLQDLISRPDIARLPELQRVELQRLAGILNCVENMPGNYYLKSNRDYLEGQIPGQEECVVCMDESAEMLCSQCKSVRYCSKECQMKAWKAGHKQNCWKMVDESGNDFSSA
;
A
#
# COMPACT_ATOMS: atom_id res chain seq x y z
N MET A 1 -4.74 -10.18 -13.20
CA MET A 1 -5.31 -10.87 -12.02
C MET A 1 -5.39 -9.95 -10.80
N TYR A 2 -4.27 -9.32 -10.38
CA TYR A 2 -4.23 -8.46 -9.17
C TYR A 2 -5.24 -7.31 -9.17
N PHE A 3 -5.42 -6.58 -10.26
CA PHE A 3 -6.35 -5.43 -10.30
C PHE A 3 -7.80 -5.79 -9.99
N ALA A 4 -8.29 -6.94 -10.50
CA ALA A 4 -9.65 -7.40 -10.23
C ALA A 4 -9.83 -7.74 -8.75
N PHE A 5 -8.84 -8.43 -8.17
CA PHE A 5 -8.82 -8.72 -6.75
C PHE A 5 -8.78 -7.44 -5.92
N SER A 6 -7.89 -6.51 -6.29
CA SER A 6 -7.73 -5.25 -5.59
C SER A 6 -9.00 -4.39 -5.60
N ALA A 7 -9.69 -4.33 -6.74
CA ALA A 7 -10.93 -3.57 -6.88
C ALA A 7 -12.10 -4.15 -6.07
N LYS A 8 -12.14 -5.48 -5.89
CA LYS A 8 -13.32 -6.20 -5.37
C LYS A 8 -13.18 -6.72 -3.94
N HIS A 9 -11.95 -6.96 -3.47
CA HIS A 9 -11.73 -7.76 -2.27
C HIS A 9 -10.80 -7.12 -1.24
N LEU A 10 -10.02 -6.09 -1.59
CA LEU A 10 -9.09 -5.50 -0.62
C LEU A 10 -9.79 -4.85 0.57
N ALA A 11 -10.86 -4.10 0.35
CA ALA A 11 -11.62 -3.46 1.42
C ALA A 11 -12.16 -4.49 2.42
N VAL A 12 -12.79 -5.56 1.91
CA VAL A 12 -13.30 -6.67 2.73
C VAL A 12 -12.17 -7.43 3.43
N LEU A 13 -11.02 -7.62 2.78
CA LEU A 13 -9.86 -8.27 3.38
C LEU A 13 -9.31 -7.46 4.56
N VAL A 14 -9.17 -6.13 4.41
CA VAL A 14 -8.71 -5.23 5.48
C VAL A 14 -9.68 -5.24 6.65
N LYS A 15 -10.99 -5.07 6.39
CA LYS A 15 -12.03 -5.17 7.43
C LYS A 15 -11.99 -6.51 8.17
N SER A 16 -11.83 -7.59 7.43
CA SER A 16 -11.74 -8.93 8.01
C SER A 16 -10.48 -9.08 8.85
N LEU A 17 -9.34 -8.54 8.42
CA LEU A 17 -8.10 -8.53 9.19
C LEU A 17 -8.27 -7.80 10.53
N HIS A 18 -8.96 -6.66 10.55
CA HIS A 18 -9.28 -5.95 11.79
C HIS A 18 -10.15 -6.77 12.77
N ALA A 19 -11.02 -7.63 12.26
CA ALA A 19 -11.91 -8.46 13.06
C ALA A 19 -11.24 -9.72 13.64
N LEU A 20 -10.03 -10.07 13.19
CA LEU A 20 -9.34 -11.29 13.63
C LEU A 20 -8.73 -11.12 15.02
N ASN A 21 -8.84 -12.16 15.85
CA ASN A 21 -8.13 -12.25 17.11
C ASN A 21 -6.83 -13.05 16.93
N ARG A 22 -5.67 -12.42 17.12
CA ARG A 22 -4.37 -13.08 16.97
C ARG A 22 -4.21 -14.33 17.85
N ALA A 23 -4.70 -14.31 19.08
CA ALA A 23 -4.51 -15.41 20.03
C ALA A 23 -5.17 -16.71 19.56
N THR A 24 -6.29 -16.61 18.85
CA THR A 24 -7.07 -17.77 18.36
C THR A 24 -6.92 -17.99 16.84
N GLN A 25 -6.58 -16.95 16.08
CA GLN A 25 -6.60 -16.95 14.61
C GLN A 25 -5.26 -16.50 13.98
N ARG A 26 -4.12 -16.74 14.65
CA ARG A 26 -2.77 -16.36 14.20
C ARG A 26 -2.47 -16.70 12.73
N LYS A 27 -2.86 -17.89 12.26
CA LYS A 27 -2.64 -18.32 10.87
C LYS A 27 -3.45 -17.49 9.88
N ALA A 28 -4.68 -17.12 10.22
CA ALA A 28 -5.52 -16.26 9.39
C ALA A 28 -4.92 -14.84 9.30
N VAL A 29 -4.51 -14.27 10.44
CA VAL A 29 -3.82 -12.97 10.50
C VAL A 29 -2.58 -12.98 9.59
N SER A 30 -1.73 -14.01 9.74
CA SER A 30 -0.51 -14.17 8.93
C SER A 30 -0.85 -14.29 7.44
N THR A 31 -1.88 -15.05 7.08
CA THR A 31 -2.31 -15.20 5.68
C THR A 31 -2.75 -13.87 5.08
N TYR A 32 -3.54 -13.08 5.80
CA TYR A 32 -4.14 -11.84 5.29
C TYR A 32 -3.07 -10.76 5.07
N ILE A 33 -2.15 -10.62 6.03
CA ILE A 33 -0.98 -9.74 5.89
C ILE A 33 -0.12 -10.18 4.69
N GLN A 34 0.07 -11.50 4.51
CA GLN A 34 0.85 -11.99 3.38
C GLN A 34 0.17 -11.75 2.03
N ILE A 35 -1.15 -11.86 1.94
CA ILE A 35 -1.89 -11.48 0.72
C ILE A 35 -1.66 -10.00 0.41
N LEU A 36 -1.74 -9.11 1.40
CA LEU A 36 -1.44 -7.68 1.24
C LEU A 36 -0.01 -7.45 0.78
N SER A 37 0.96 -8.21 1.30
CA SER A 37 2.38 -8.09 0.94
C SER A 37 2.71 -8.49 -0.50
N LEU A 38 1.80 -9.20 -1.16
CA LEU A 38 1.94 -9.63 -2.55
C LEU A 38 1.21 -8.70 -3.53
N MET A 39 0.57 -7.63 -3.04
CA MET A 39 -0.06 -6.65 -3.91
C MET A 39 1.00 -5.85 -4.69
N PRO A 40 0.79 -5.61 -6.00
CA PRO A 40 1.68 -4.75 -6.77
C PRO A 40 1.79 -3.35 -6.17
N ASP A 41 2.91 -2.68 -6.46
CA ASP A 41 3.20 -1.30 -6.04
C ASP A 41 1.96 -0.40 -6.23
N PRO A 42 1.52 0.35 -5.18
CA PRO A 42 0.40 1.27 -5.28
C PRO A 42 0.52 2.32 -6.39
N LYS A 43 1.72 2.67 -6.87
CA LYS A 43 1.88 3.52 -8.07
C LYS A 43 1.19 2.91 -9.28
N VAL A 44 1.37 1.60 -9.47
CA VAL A 44 0.79 0.83 -10.59
C VAL A 44 -0.63 0.38 -10.25
N ASN A 45 -0.89 0.02 -8.99
CA ASN A 45 -2.18 -0.47 -8.52
C ASN A 45 -3.05 0.63 -7.90
N ALA A 46 -3.80 1.34 -8.75
CA ALA A 46 -4.69 2.41 -8.33
C ALA A 46 -5.76 2.00 -7.31
N TYR A 47 -6.21 0.73 -7.34
CA TYR A 47 -7.19 0.21 -6.37
C TYR A 47 -6.58 0.08 -4.99
N PHE A 48 -5.36 -0.47 -4.92
CA PHE A 48 -4.64 -0.58 -3.65
C PHE A 48 -4.27 0.80 -3.11
N ARG A 49 -3.74 1.69 -3.96
CA ARG A 49 -3.46 3.09 -3.59
C ARG A 49 -4.68 3.80 -3.02
N ARG A 50 -5.83 3.70 -3.69
CA ARG A 50 -7.06 4.35 -3.23
C ARG A 50 -7.50 3.84 -1.86
N LEU A 51 -7.39 2.54 -1.60
CA LEU A 51 -7.65 1.99 -0.27
C LEU A 51 -6.72 2.62 0.77
N LEU A 52 -5.40 2.61 0.52
CA LEU A 52 -4.40 3.13 1.47
C LEU A 52 -4.58 4.62 1.76
N CYS A 53 -5.01 5.41 0.77
CA CYS A 53 -5.32 6.83 0.93
C CYS A 53 -6.73 7.12 1.50
N SER A 54 -7.53 6.10 1.77
CA SER A 54 -8.92 6.26 2.26
C SER A 54 -9.04 6.01 3.76
N PRO A 55 -10.15 6.45 4.39
CA PRO A 55 -10.46 6.09 5.78
C PRO A 55 -10.53 4.58 6.05
N GLY A 56 -10.77 3.75 5.02
CA GLY A 56 -10.80 2.29 5.16
C GLY A 56 -9.44 1.66 5.50
N ALA A 57 -8.35 2.41 5.44
CA ALA A 57 -7.04 1.99 5.94
C ALA A 57 -6.75 2.43 7.39
N ALA A 58 -7.70 3.08 8.08
CA ALA A 58 -7.50 3.55 9.45
C ALA A 58 -7.11 2.41 10.39
N GLY A 59 -6.01 2.58 11.12
CA GLY A 59 -5.46 1.58 12.04
C GLY A 59 -4.76 0.37 11.37
N LEU A 60 -4.88 0.20 10.06
CA LEU A 60 -4.21 -0.89 9.32
C LEU A 60 -2.68 -0.85 9.46
N PRO A 61 -1.99 0.32 9.32
CA PRO A 61 -0.53 0.36 9.41
C PRO A 61 0.01 -0.14 10.75
N THR A 62 -0.50 0.39 11.86
CA THR A 62 -0.14 -0.05 13.21
C THR A 62 -0.48 -1.52 13.45
N LEU A 63 -1.65 -1.99 13.01
CA LEU A 63 -2.06 -3.39 13.15
C LEU A 63 -1.09 -4.34 12.44
N VAL A 64 -0.75 -4.06 11.18
CA VAL A 64 0.18 -4.87 10.38
C VAL A 64 1.57 -4.87 11.00
N ALA A 65 2.09 -3.69 11.37
CA ALA A 65 3.41 -3.55 11.97
C ALA A 65 3.51 -4.30 13.30
N SER A 66 2.50 -4.15 14.17
CA SER A 66 2.44 -4.83 15.47
C SER A 66 2.42 -6.35 15.31
N HIS A 67 1.67 -6.89 14.34
CA HIS A 67 1.67 -8.32 14.07
C HIS A 67 3.01 -8.84 13.56
N ILE A 68 3.71 -8.07 12.71
CA ILE A 68 5.04 -8.41 12.22
C ILE A 68 6.05 -8.44 13.39
N VAL A 69 6.04 -7.42 14.26
CA VAL A 69 6.86 -7.36 15.48
C VAL A 69 6.62 -8.55 16.40
N GLN A 70 5.36 -8.93 16.61
CA GLN A 70 4.99 -10.08 17.44
C GLN A 70 5.28 -11.44 16.77
N GLY A 71 5.74 -11.43 15.51
CA GLY A 71 5.97 -12.60 14.69
C GLY A 71 4.72 -13.07 13.96
N ILE A 72 4.89 -13.29 12.65
CA ILE A 72 3.89 -13.91 11.77
C ILE A 72 4.43 -15.20 11.15
N ASP A 73 3.54 -16.10 10.77
CA ASP A 73 3.91 -17.37 10.18
C ASP A 73 4.17 -17.20 8.67
N TRP A 74 5.41 -17.41 8.23
CA TRP A 74 5.81 -17.18 6.83
C TRP A 74 5.40 -18.33 5.92
N MET A 75 4.84 -17.96 4.77
CA MET A 75 4.42 -18.86 3.70
C MET A 75 4.87 -18.29 2.36
N ARG A 76 5.51 -19.15 1.55
CA ARG A 76 5.84 -18.79 0.16
C ARG A 76 4.55 -18.52 -0.64
N PRO A 77 4.55 -17.57 -1.60
CA PRO A 77 5.72 -16.85 -2.13
C PRO A 77 6.11 -15.59 -1.34
N SER A 78 5.41 -15.23 -0.25
CA SER A 78 5.79 -14.09 0.59
C SER A 78 7.09 -14.36 1.37
N GLY A 79 7.61 -13.33 2.02
CA GLY A 79 8.85 -13.36 2.78
C GLY A 79 9.11 -12.04 3.50
N PRO A 80 10.15 -11.95 4.34
CA PRO A 80 10.42 -10.77 5.16
C PRO A 80 10.60 -9.49 4.34
N GLY A 81 11.19 -9.57 3.15
CA GLY A 81 11.27 -8.44 2.22
C GLY A 81 9.91 -7.99 1.69
N HIS A 82 9.01 -8.91 1.33
CA HIS A 82 7.65 -8.53 0.91
C HIS A 82 6.87 -7.85 2.03
N LEU A 83 7.04 -8.33 3.27
CA LEU A 83 6.44 -7.69 4.46
C LEU A 83 7.02 -6.29 4.69
N CYS A 84 8.33 -6.12 4.48
CA CYS A 84 8.97 -4.80 4.54
C CYS A 84 8.43 -3.89 3.44
N THR A 85 8.29 -4.37 2.21
CA THR A 85 7.68 -3.62 1.10
C THR A 85 6.24 -3.20 1.42
N LEU A 86 5.43 -4.07 2.05
CA LEU A 86 4.10 -3.71 2.52
C LEU A 86 4.15 -2.55 3.53
N LEU A 87 5.01 -2.63 4.53
CA LEU A 87 5.18 -1.57 5.53
C LEU A 87 5.65 -0.25 4.89
N ILE A 88 6.54 -0.31 3.91
CA ILE A 88 6.96 0.86 3.12
C ILE A 88 5.76 1.46 2.39
N HIS A 89 4.91 0.64 1.75
CA HIS A 89 3.69 1.13 1.12
C HIS A 89 2.75 1.79 2.13
N LEU A 90 2.58 1.20 3.31
CA LEU A 90 1.73 1.75 4.37
C LEU A 90 2.27 3.10 4.88
N LEU A 91 3.59 3.24 5.01
CA LEU A 91 4.25 4.50 5.42
C LEU A 91 4.11 5.60 4.36
N PHE A 92 4.27 5.28 3.07
CA PHE A 92 4.20 6.28 2.00
C PHE A 92 2.78 6.67 1.59
N TRP A 93 1.82 5.73 1.63
CA TRP A 93 0.48 5.94 1.07
C TRP A 93 -0.62 6.15 2.12
N CYS A 94 -0.44 5.76 3.38
CA CYS A 94 -1.41 6.06 4.44
C CYS A 94 -1.15 7.42 5.07
N ASP A 95 -2.23 8.10 5.49
CA ASP A 95 -2.16 9.40 6.13
C ASP A 95 -1.36 9.33 7.44
N THR A 96 -0.42 10.24 7.66
CA THR A 96 0.42 10.22 8.86
C THR A 96 -0.37 10.54 10.12
N ARG A 97 -1.54 11.18 10.00
CA ARG A 97 -2.47 11.41 11.11
C ARG A 97 -3.12 10.13 11.66
N MET A 98 -2.92 8.99 11.00
CA MET A 98 -3.34 7.70 11.52
C MET A 98 -2.48 7.21 12.69
N GLY A 99 -1.22 7.67 12.78
CA GLY A 99 -0.35 7.38 13.91
C GLY A 99 -0.51 8.39 15.05
N ASP A 100 -0.15 7.96 16.24
CA ASP A 100 -0.31 8.70 17.51
C ASP A 100 0.50 10.00 17.64
N ASP A 101 1.61 10.14 16.89
CA ASP A 101 2.48 11.33 16.91
C ASP A 101 2.48 12.12 15.60
N GLU A 102 1.60 11.76 14.66
CA GLU A 102 1.43 12.36 13.33
C GLU A 102 2.67 12.32 12.41
N ARG A 103 3.80 11.74 12.83
CA ARG A 103 5.04 11.66 12.03
C ARG A 103 4.96 10.58 10.95
N ALA A 104 4.21 9.52 11.22
CA ALA A 104 3.97 8.41 10.32
C ALA A 104 2.61 7.78 10.59
N SER A 105 2.12 6.99 9.64
CA SER A 105 0.84 6.27 9.77
C SER A 105 0.87 5.11 10.77
N ILE A 106 2.04 4.77 11.30
CA ILE A 106 2.28 3.73 12.31
C ILE A 106 2.63 4.40 13.64
N ASP A 107 2.00 3.96 14.72
CA ASP A 107 2.22 4.47 16.09
C ASP A 107 3.69 4.40 16.48
N LYS A 108 4.17 5.40 17.22
CA LYS A 108 5.57 5.58 17.58
C LYS A 108 6.16 4.36 18.28
N THR A 109 5.50 3.86 19.32
CA THR A 109 5.99 2.67 20.05
C THR A 109 6.11 1.45 19.12
N THR A 110 5.18 1.27 18.19
CA THR A 110 5.24 0.17 17.23
C THR A 110 6.37 0.36 16.22
N ARG A 111 6.64 1.60 15.78
CA ARG A 111 7.78 1.92 14.91
C ARG A 111 9.12 1.64 15.58
N GLU A 112 9.29 2.02 16.84
CA GLU A 112 10.50 1.76 17.63
C GLU A 112 10.75 0.25 17.78
N GLN A 113 9.71 -0.52 18.11
CA GLN A 113 9.79 -1.98 18.19
C GLN A 113 10.12 -2.61 16.82
N LEU A 114 9.51 -2.11 15.75
CA LEU A 114 9.78 -2.57 14.39
C LEU A 114 11.23 -2.28 13.97
N ALA A 115 11.76 -1.08 14.29
CA ALA A 115 13.14 -0.73 14.02
C ALA A 115 14.11 -1.65 14.78
N ALA A 116 13.89 -1.89 16.07
CA ALA A 116 14.69 -2.80 16.87
C ALA A 116 14.65 -4.25 16.32
N MET A 117 13.46 -4.74 15.97
CA MET A 117 13.28 -6.05 15.35
C MET A 117 14.04 -6.17 14.03
N LEU A 118 14.04 -5.12 13.18
CA LEU A 118 14.77 -5.12 11.91
C LEU A 118 16.28 -5.13 12.12
N GLN A 119 16.81 -4.37 13.09
CA GLN A 119 18.25 -4.37 13.40
C GLN A 119 18.74 -5.75 13.85
N ASP A 120 17.97 -6.40 14.74
CA ASP A 120 18.27 -7.78 15.14
C ASP A 120 18.22 -8.72 13.93
N LEU A 121 17.13 -8.68 13.16
CA LEU A 121 16.92 -9.55 12.00
C LEU A 121 18.06 -9.40 10.98
N ILE A 122 18.39 -8.17 10.57
CA ILE A 122 19.45 -7.85 9.61
C ILE A 122 20.82 -8.39 10.05
N SER A 123 21.07 -8.43 11.37
CA SER A 123 22.33 -8.90 11.94
C SER A 123 22.46 -10.43 11.93
N ARG A 124 21.38 -11.17 11.66
CA ARG A 124 21.39 -12.63 11.72
C ARG A 124 22.05 -13.25 10.48
N PRO A 125 22.93 -14.26 10.64
CA PRO A 125 23.62 -14.91 9.51
C PRO A 125 22.69 -15.60 8.50
N ASP A 126 21.51 -16.05 8.92
CA ASP A 126 20.52 -16.70 8.05
C ASP A 126 19.89 -15.74 7.05
N ILE A 127 19.78 -14.44 7.39
CA ILE A 127 19.30 -13.41 6.46
C ILE A 127 20.22 -13.26 5.25
N ALA A 128 21.52 -13.48 5.40
CA ALA A 128 22.46 -13.44 4.27
C ALA A 128 22.14 -14.48 3.18
N ARG A 129 21.39 -15.54 3.51
CA ARG A 129 20.98 -16.59 2.56
C ARG A 129 19.70 -16.24 1.80
N LEU A 130 19.00 -15.18 2.18
CA LEU A 130 17.79 -14.75 1.46
C LEU A 130 18.15 -14.13 0.10
N PRO A 131 17.23 -14.22 -0.88
CA PRO A 131 17.37 -13.51 -2.15
C PRO A 131 17.69 -12.03 -1.93
N GLU A 132 18.51 -11.46 -2.81
CA GLU A 132 18.98 -10.07 -2.69
C GLU A 132 17.82 -9.07 -2.52
N LEU A 133 16.78 -9.19 -3.35
CA LEU A 133 15.59 -8.35 -3.25
C LEU A 133 14.95 -8.38 -1.85
N GLN A 134 14.92 -9.55 -1.20
CA GLN A 134 14.39 -9.65 0.16
C GLN A 134 15.26 -8.83 1.12
N ARG A 135 16.59 -9.04 1.07
CA ARG A 135 17.56 -8.37 1.96
C ARG A 135 17.56 -6.85 1.80
N VAL A 136 17.45 -6.36 0.56
CA VAL A 136 17.39 -4.93 0.26
C VAL A 136 16.18 -4.28 0.91
N GLU A 137 15.01 -4.92 0.87
CA GLU A 137 13.79 -4.35 1.44
C GLU A 137 13.83 -4.26 2.97
N LEU A 138 14.54 -5.17 3.67
CA LEU A 138 14.80 -5.03 5.11
C LEU A 138 15.61 -3.77 5.40
N GLN A 139 16.72 -3.58 4.69
CA GLN A 139 17.60 -2.41 4.83
C GLN A 139 16.86 -1.11 4.50
N ARG A 140 16.06 -1.13 3.43
CA ARG A 140 15.27 0.00 2.97
C ARG A 140 14.25 0.45 4.02
N LEU A 141 13.50 -0.49 4.59
CA LEU A 141 12.55 -0.16 5.65
C LEU A 141 13.26 0.37 6.91
N ALA A 142 14.38 -0.25 7.31
CA ALA A 142 15.17 0.24 8.44
C ALA A 142 15.66 1.68 8.23
N GLY A 143 16.15 2.00 7.03
CA GLY A 143 16.55 3.36 6.65
C GLY A 143 15.38 4.36 6.68
N ILE A 144 14.22 3.96 6.15
CA ILE A 144 12.99 4.78 6.18
C ILE A 144 12.58 5.09 7.62
N LEU A 145 12.52 4.09 8.50
CA LEU A 145 12.16 4.30 9.91
C LEU A 145 13.16 5.25 10.58
N ASN A 146 14.46 5.08 10.34
CA ASN A 146 15.47 6.00 10.83
C ASN A 146 15.25 7.44 10.34
N CYS A 147 14.91 7.65 9.07
CA CYS A 147 14.56 8.98 8.55
C CYS A 147 13.32 9.56 9.23
N VAL A 148 12.26 8.75 9.44
CA VAL A 148 11.05 9.18 10.13
C VAL A 148 11.37 9.65 11.56
N GLU A 149 12.21 8.92 12.31
CA GLU A 149 12.53 9.31 13.70
C GLU A 149 13.40 10.56 13.80
N ASN A 150 14.29 10.80 12.82
CA ASN A 150 15.32 11.83 12.92
C ASN A 150 15.00 13.12 12.13
N MET A 151 14.07 13.08 11.17
CA MET A 151 13.65 14.28 10.43
C MET A 151 12.45 14.96 11.10
N PRO A 152 12.39 16.31 11.14
CA PRO A 152 11.29 17.01 11.80
C PRO A 152 9.93 16.74 11.14
N GLY A 153 8.89 16.62 11.96
CA GLY A 153 7.51 16.40 11.50
C GLY A 153 7.35 15.13 10.64
N ASN A 154 6.54 15.24 9.59
CA ASN A 154 6.29 14.19 8.60
C ASN A 154 6.94 14.47 7.23
N TYR A 155 7.89 15.41 7.16
CA TYR A 155 8.43 15.92 5.88
C TYR A 155 9.01 14.83 4.99
N TYR A 156 9.69 13.84 5.57
CA TYR A 156 10.25 12.73 4.80
C TYR A 156 9.15 11.95 4.07
N LEU A 157 8.10 11.54 4.77
CA LEU A 157 7.01 10.76 4.18
C LEU A 157 6.18 11.61 3.22
N LYS A 158 5.92 12.88 3.56
CA LYS A 158 5.21 13.81 2.68
C LYS A 158 5.96 14.01 1.35
N SER A 159 7.25 14.33 1.40
CA SER A 159 8.08 14.52 0.20
C SER A 159 8.13 13.26 -0.67
N ASN A 160 8.27 12.08 -0.05
CA ASN A 160 8.21 10.82 -0.79
C ASN A 160 6.82 10.61 -1.43
N ARG A 161 5.73 10.88 -0.71
CA ARG A 161 4.38 10.80 -1.27
C ARG A 161 4.21 11.72 -2.47
N ASP A 162 4.55 13.00 -2.34
CA ASP A 162 4.41 13.99 -3.41
C ASP A 162 5.20 13.56 -4.66
N TYR A 163 6.43 13.05 -4.46
CA TYR A 163 7.25 12.49 -5.54
C TYR A 163 6.61 11.26 -6.21
N LEU A 164 6.07 10.33 -5.42
CA LEU A 164 5.43 9.13 -5.95
C LEU A 164 4.14 9.45 -6.69
N GLU A 165 3.35 10.42 -6.21
CA GLU A 165 2.12 10.89 -6.84
C GLU A 165 2.41 11.55 -8.19
N GLY A 166 3.44 12.39 -8.29
CA GLY A 166 3.87 13.02 -9.54
C GLY A 166 4.39 12.04 -10.60
N GLN A 167 4.60 10.76 -10.25
CA GLN A 167 5.01 9.71 -11.18
C GLN A 167 3.86 8.85 -11.69
N ILE A 168 2.62 9.13 -11.28
CA ILE A 168 1.45 8.34 -11.69
C ILE A 168 0.82 8.99 -12.92
N PRO A 169 0.90 8.37 -14.10
CA PRO A 169 0.30 8.94 -15.29
C PRO A 169 -1.23 8.93 -15.21
N GLY A 170 -1.85 9.99 -15.73
CA GLY A 170 -3.28 10.11 -15.86
C GLY A 170 -4.01 10.55 -14.59
N GLN A 171 -3.32 11.01 -13.55
CA GLN A 171 -3.96 11.52 -12.32
C GLN A 171 -4.43 12.96 -12.47
N GLU A 172 -3.63 13.81 -13.09
CA GLU A 172 -3.88 15.24 -13.29
C GLU A 172 -4.08 15.54 -14.77
N GLU A 173 -3.34 14.82 -15.62
CA GLU A 173 -3.25 15.00 -17.07
C GLU A 173 -3.95 13.88 -17.85
N CYS A 174 -4.08 14.07 -19.16
CA CYS A 174 -4.62 13.04 -20.04
C CYS A 174 -3.64 11.87 -20.13
N VAL A 175 -4.06 10.66 -19.74
CA VAL A 175 -3.21 9.46 -19.77
C VAL A 175 -2.73 9.07 -21.19
N VAL A 176 -3.28 9.69 -22.24
CA VAL A 176 -2.99 9.36 -23.64
C VAL A 176 -2.09 10.38 -24.33
N CYS A 177 -2.32 11.67 -24.11
CA CYS A 177 -1.61 12.74 -24.81
C CYS A 177 -0.93 13.74 -23.88
N MET A 178 -0.99 13.52 -22.55
CA MET A 178 -0.38 14.37 -21.51
C MET A 178 -0.92 15.81 -21.48
N ASP A 179 -2.08 16.05 -22.07
CA ASP A 179 -2.77 17.34 -21.99
C ASP A 179 -3.25 17.58 -20.55
N GLU A 180 -2.88 18.73 -19.98
CA GLU A 180 -3.21 19.12 -18.61
C GLU A 180 -4.69 19.52 -18.45
N SER A 181 -5.43 19.78 -19.53
CA SER A 181 -6.87 20.09 -19.52
C SER A 181 -7.78 18.85 -19.35
N ALA A 182 -7.24 17.73 -18.87
CA ALA A 182 -7.94 16.46 -18.80
C ALA A 182 -8.95 16.38 -17.64
N GLU A 183 -10.18 16.84 -17.87
CA GLU A 183 -11.21 16.83 -16.82
C GLU A 183 -12.02 15.52 -16.76
N MET A 184 -12.01 14.70 -17.82
CA MET A 184 -12.87 13.51 -17.90
C MET A 184 -12.25 12.29 -17.21
N LEU A 185 -12.75 11.92 -16.05
CA LEU A 185 -12.39 10.65 -15.39
C LEU A 185 -13.02 9.44 -16.09
N CYS A 186 -12.31 8.31 -16.09
CA CYS A 186 -12.92 7.03 -16.46
C CYS A 186 -14.12 6.72 -15.53
N SER A 187 -15.31 6.55 -16.10
CA SER A 187 -16.55 6.38 -15.32
C SER A 187 -16.60 5.10 -14.48
N GLN A 188 -15.78 4.08 -14.81
CA GLN A 188 -15.74 2.82 -14.08
C GLN A 188 -14.71 2.81 -12.95
N CYS A 189 -13.41 2.91 -13.28
CA CYS A 189 -12.36 2.83 -12.27
C CYS A 189 -12.08 4.17 -11.57
N LYS A 190 -12.47 5.29 -12.20
CA LYS A 190 -12.20 6.66 -11.75
C LYS A 190 -10.72 6.92 -11.47
N SER A 191 -9.80 6.17 -12.08
CA SER A 191 -8.37 6.19 -11.73
C SER A 191 -7.48 6.89 -12.74
N VAL A 192 -8.02 7.25 -13.90
CA VAL A 192 -7.31 7.91 -14.99
C VAL A 192 -8.21 8.98 -15.63
N ARG A 193 -7.59 10.04 -16.13
CA ARG A 193 -8.23 11.17 -16.81
C ARG A 193 -7.97 11.17 -18.32
N TYR A 194 -8.89 11.81 -19.04
CA TYR A 194 -8.86 12.01 -20.49
C TYR A 194 -9.27 13.45 -20.81
N CYS A 195 -8.68 14.05 -21.84
CA CYS A 195 -9.14 15.33 -22.39
C CYS A 195 -10.33 15.17 -23.36
N SER A 196 -10.58 13.96 -23.88
CA SER A 196 -11.65 13.71 -24.84
C SER A 196 -12.11 12.25 -24.86
N LYS A 197 -13.30 12.01 -25.45
CA LYS A 197 -13.81 10.66 -25.74
C LYS A 197 -12.91 9.87 -26.68
N GLU A 198 -12.21 10.55 -27.58
CA GLU A 198 -11.26 9.91 -28.51
C GLU A 198 -10.06 9.35 -27.76
N CYS A 199 -9.47 10.12 -26.86
CA CYS A 199 -8.40 9.67 -25.96
C CYS A 199 -8.89 8.51 -25.08
N GLN A 200 -10.09 8.61 -24.50
CA GLN A 200 -10.68 7.51 -23.74
C GLN A 200 -10.80 6.22 -24.58
N MET A 201 -11.32 6.30 -25.80
CA MET A 201 -11.45 5.15 -26.70
C MET A 201 -10.09 4.58 -27.11
N LYS A 202 -9.09 5.43 -27.34
CA LYS A 202 -7.71 5.02 -27.64
C LYS A 202 -7.11 4.24 -26.48
N ALA A 203 -7.21 4.76 -25.25
CA ALA A 203 -6.76 4.05 -24.04
C ALA A 203 -7.52 2.73 -23.83
N TRP A 204 -8.83 2.72 -24.08
CA TRP A 204 -9.66 1.53 -23.98
C TRP A 204 -9.16 0.41 -24.89
N LYS A 205 -8.89 0.73 -26.16
CA LYS A 205 -8.35 -0.19 -27.15
C LYS A 205 -6.90 -0.61 -26.84
N ALA A 206 -6.09 0.30 -26.29
CA ALA A 206 -4.70 0.05 -25.91
C ALA A 206 -4.53 -0.84 -24.67
N GLY A 207 -5.61 -1.22 -23.98
CA GLY A 207 -5.57 -2.21 -22.90
C GLY A 207 -6.21 -1.77 -21.59
N HIS A 208 -6.66 -0.51 -21.45
CA HIS A 208 -7.31 -0.05 -20.22
C HIS A 208 -8.48 -0.96 -19.81
N LYS A 209 -9.24 -1.45 -20.79
CA LYS A 209 -10.36 -2.39 -20.59
C LYS A 209 -10.04 -3.66 -19.80
N GLN A 210 -8.79 -4.11 -19.80
CA GLN A 210 -8.39 -5.34 -19.10
C GLN A 210 -8.17 -5.10 -17.60
N ASN A 211 -7.90 -3.85 -17.21
CA ASN A 211 -7.55 -3.45 -15.85
C ASN A 211 -8.56 -2.45 -15.26
N CYS A 212 -9.61 -2.11 -16.01
CA CYS A 212 -10.69 -1.22 -15.60
C CYS A 212 -11.76 -2.02 -14.85
N TRP A 213 -11.88 -1.75 -13.55
CA TRP A 213 -12.81 -2.41 -12.65
C TRP A 213 -13.54 -1.36 -11.82
N LYS A 214 -14.79 -1.64 -11.50
CA LYS A 214 -15.54 -0.86 -10.53
C LYS A 214 -15.03 -1.18 -9.12
N MET A 215 -14.80 -0.14 -8.31
CA MET A 215 -14.38 -0.32 -6.92
C MET A 215 -15.58 -0.59 -6.03
N VAL A 216 -15.37 -1.52 -5.09
CA VAL A 216 -16.38 -1.92 -4.12
C VAL A 216 -15.87 -1.57 -2.72
N ASP A 217 -16.74 -1.04 -1.87
CA ASP A 217 -16.44 -0.73 -0.48
C ASP A 217 -16.48 -1.97 0.43
N GLU A 218 -16.24 -1.78 1.72
CA GLU A 218 -16.22 -2.85 2.74
C GLU A 218 -17.58 -3.53 2.97
N SER A 219 -18.66 -2.96 2.45
CA SER A 219 -20.03 -3.47 2.55
C SER A 219 -20.47 -4.18 1.26
N GLY A 220 -19.60 -4.25 0.25
CA GLY A 220 -19.97 -4.81 -1.05
C GLY A 220 -20.71 -3.82 -1.95
N ASN A 221 -20.80 -2.54 -1.55
CA ASN A 221 -21.48 -1.52 -2.32
C ASN A 221 -20.52 -0.84 -3.28
N ASP A 222 -21.08 -0.33 -4.37
CA ASP A 222 -20.33 0.49 -5.31
C ASP A 222 -19.80 1.75 -4.62
N PHE A 223 -18.53 2.08 -4.88
CA PHE A 223 -17.93 3.36 -4.49
C PHE A 223 -18.61 4.51 -5.27
N SER A 224 -19.80 4.88 -4.82
CA SER A 224 -20.59 5.99 -5.33
C SER A 224 -19.94 7.29 -4.87
N SER A 225 -19.85 8.19 -5.84
CA SER A 225 -19.30 9.55 -5.88
C SER A 225 -19.03 10.22 -4.53
N ALA A 226 -17.76 10.37 -4.18
CA ALA A 226 -17.25 11.71 -3.90
C ALA A 226 -16.86 12.33 -5.24
#